data_AF-A0A6C0JA15-F1
#
_entry.id   AF-A0A6C0JA15-F1
#
_cell.length_a   1.000
_cell.length_b   1.000
_cell.length_c   1.000
_cell.angle_alpha   90.00
_cell.angle_beta   90.00
_cell.angle_gamma   90.00
#
_symmetry.space_group_name_H-M   'P 1'
#
loop_
_entity.id
_entity.type
_entity.pdbx_description
1 polymer ?
#
loop_
_entity_poly.entity_id
_entity_poly.type
_entity_poly.pdbx_seq_one_letter_code
_entity_poly.pdbx_strand_id
1 'polypeptide(L)' 'MINKLVKNTIDSILAEIQKEENQDILKTYVLDTSVCYILDKLFPYLIIICIIFILLVLLMISILVLLINKQTTFN' A
#
# COMPACT_ATOMS: atom_id res chain seq x y z
N MET A 1 27.98 -25.77 -14.35
CA MET A 1 27.11 -26.76 -15.04
C MET A 1 25.67 -26.70 -14.54
N ILE A 2 25.45 -26.65 -13.21
CA ILE A 2 24.13 -26.51 -12.57
C ILE A 2 23.36 -25.26 -13.04
N ASN A 3 24.03 -24.10 -13.16
CA ASN A 3 23.40 -22.88 -13.68
C ASN A 3 22.78 -23.02 -15.07
N LYS A 4 23.28 -23.93 -15.92
CA LYS A 4 22.78 -24.11 -17.29
C LYS A 4 21.50 -24.96 -17.30
N LEU A 5 21.42 -25.95 -16.40
CA LEU A 5 20.21 -26.74 -16.17
C LEU A 5 19.13 -25.89 -15.52
N VAL A 6 19.48 -25.10 -14.50
CA VAL A 6 18.54 -24.19 -13.84
C VAL A 6 18.00 -23.14 -14.82
N LYS A 7 18.85 -22.58 -15.69
CA LYS A 7 18.40 -21.67 -16.75
C LYS A 7 17.42 -22.35 -17.71
N ASN A 8 17.78 -23.51 -18.26
CA ASN A 8 16.88 -24.21 -19.19
C ASN A 8 15.54 -24.59 -18.56
N THR A 9 15.53 -25.02 -17.30
CA THR A 9 14.28 -25.34 -16.60
C THR A 9 13.45 -24.08 -16.36
N ILE A 10 14.07 -22.96 -15.97
CA ILE A 10 13.40 -21.66 -15.81
C ILE A 10 12.90 -21.14 -17.16
N ASP A 11 13.65 -21.29 -18.25
CA ASP A 11 13.29 -20.86 -19.60
C ASP A 11 12.09 -21.67 -20.13
N SER A 12 12.04 -22.98 -19.89
CA SER A 12 10.87 -23.81 -20.24
C SER A 12 9.63 -23.43 -19.42
N ILE A 13 9.79 -23.18 -18.12
CA ILE A 13 8.69 -22.74 -17.25
C ILE A 13 8.21 -21.34 -17.64
N LEU A 14 9.13 -20.43 -18.00
CA LEU A 14 8.80 -19.10 -18.51
C LEU A 14 8.07 -19.18 -19.85
N ALA A 15 8.46 -20.08 -20.75
CA ALA A 15 7.77 -20.30 -22.02
C ALA A 15 6.34 -20.84 -21.82
N GLU A 16 6.12 -21.66 -20.80
CA GLU A 16 4.80 -22.16 -20.40
C GLU A 16 3.93 -21.05 -19.73
N ILE A 17 4.58 -20.19 -18.93
CA ILE A 17 3.96 -19.05 -18.23
C ILE A 17 3.63 -17.90 -19.19
N GLN A 18 4.42 -17.71 -20.25
CA GLN A 18 4.20 -16.69 -21.27
C GLN A 18 3.08 -17.01 -22.26
N LYS A 19 2.49 -18.21 -22.22
CA LYS A 19 1.23 -18.48 -22.93
C LYS A 19 0.16 -17.50 -22.41
N GLU A 20 -0.55 -16.84 -23.32
CA GLU A 20 -1.52 -15.77 -23.01
C GLU A 20 -2.54 -16.19 -21.95
N GLU A 21 -3.00 -17.44 -22.01
CA GLU A 21 -3.92 -18.04 -21.04
C GLU A 21 -3.36 -18.08 -19.60
N ASN A 22 -2.07 -18.38 -19.44
CA ASN A 22 -1.41 -18.47 -18.14
C ASN A 22 -0.99 -17.10 -17.60
N GLN A 23 -0.71 -16.12 -18.46
CA GLN A 23 -0.47 -14.75 -18.04
C GLN A 23 -1.71 -14.08 -17.45
N ASP A 24 -2.89 -14.35 -18.03
CA ASP A 24 -4.16 -13.84 -17.50
C ASP A 24 -4.48 -14.46 -16.13
N ILE A 25 -4.25 -15.76 -15.99
CA ILE A 25 -4.39 -16.47 -14.71
C ILE A 25 -3.39 -15.92 -13.69
N LEU A 26 -2.12 -15.70 -14.03
CA LEU A 26 -1.12 -15.15 -13.11
C LEU A 26 -1.41 -13.70 -12.71
N LYS A 27 -1.86 -12.86 -13.65
CA LYS A 27 -2.29 -11.50 -13.31
C LYS A 27 -3.50 -11.51 -12.38
N THR A 28 -4.47 -12.36 -12.64
CA THR A 28 -5.68 -12.44 -11.81
C THR A 28 -5.41 -13.12 -10.46
N TYR A 29 -4.66 -14.21 -10.42
CA TYR A 29 -4.40 -14.95 -9.18
C TYR A 29 -3.25 -14.43 -8.35
N VAL A 30 -2.22 -13.81 -8.93
CA VAL A 30 -1.04 -13.36 -8.17
C VAL A 30 -1.09 -11.86 -7.95
N LEU A 31 -1.29 -11.06 -9.00
CA LEU A 31 -1.38 -9.61 -8.87
C LEU A 31 -2.66 -9.22 -8.13
N ASP A 32 -3.83 -9.73 -8.54
CA ASP A 32 -5.09 -9.39 -7.86
C ASP A 32 -5.13 -9.94 -6.43
N THR A 33 -4.79 -11.23 -6.20
CA THR A 33 -4.74 -11.75 -4.81
C THR A 33 -3.72 -11.03 -3.94
N SER A 34 -2.54 -10.66 -4.46
CA SER A 34 -1.56 -9.91 -3.66
C SER A 34 -2.07 -8.52 -3.36
N VAL A 35 -2.61 -7.82 -4.37
CA VAL A 35 -3.15 -6.46 -4.20
C VAL A 35 -4.37 -6.49 -3.29
N CYS A 36 -5.34 -7.38 -3.50
CA CYS A 36 -6.49 -7.56 -2.61
C CYS A 36 -6.07 -7.95 -1.20
N TYR A 37 -5.12 -8.86 -1.00
CA TYR A 37 -4.66 -9.24 0.35
C TYR A 37 -3.91 -8.11 1.06
N ILE A 38 -3.07 -7.36 0.32
CA ILE A 38 -2.39 -6.18 0.84
C ILE A 38 -3.42 -5.10 1.15
N LEU A 39 -4.36 -4.82 0.25
CA LEU A 39 -5.41 -3.82 0.45
C LEU A 39 -6.33 -4.20 1.62
N ASP A 40 -6.77 -5.45 1.74
CA ASP A 40 -7.63 -5.92 2.83
C ASP A 40 -6.94 -5.73 4.19
N LYS A 41 -5.64 -6.03 4.27
CA LYS A 41 -4.84 -5.73 5.47
C LYS A 41 -4.52 -4.25 5.64
N LEU A 42 -4.29 -3.49 4.57
CA LEU A 42 -3.84 -2.10 4.62
C LEU A 42 -5.00 -1.14 4.85
N PHE A 43 -6.21 -1.48 4.42
CA PHE A 43 -7.44 -0.69 4.58
C PHE A 43 -7.73 -0.32 6.04
N PRO A 44 -7.70 -1.23 7.03
CA PRO A 44 -7.87 -0.85 8.43
C PRO A 44 -6.75 0.08 8.92
N TYR A 45 -5.52 -0.08 8.46
CA TYR A 45 -4.42 0.84 8.80
C TYR A 45 -4.60 2.21 8.14
N LEU A 46 -5.07 2.28 6.89
CA LEU A 46 -5.40 3.54 6.22
C LEU A 46 -6.48 4.31 6.98
N ILE A 47 -7.52 3.62 7.46
CA ILE A 47 -8.57 4.23 8.28
C ILE A 47 -7.96 4.80 9.57
N ILE A 48 -7.10 4.05 10.27
CA ILE A 48 -6.44 4.52 11.50
C ILE A 48 -5.58 5.75 11.21
N ILE A 49 -4.79 5.73 10.14
CA ILE A 49 -3.96 6.87 9.73
C ILE A 49 -4.83 8.10 9.43
N CYS A 50 -5.95 7.94 8.73
CA CYS A 50 -6.90 9.02 8.48
C CYS A 50 -7.47 9.60 9.79
N ILE A 51 -7.84 8.76 10.75
CA ILE A 51 -8.34 9.22 12.06
C ILE A 51 -7.26 10.01 12.80
N ILE A 52 -6.04 9.49 12.86
CA ILE A 52 -4.89 10.16 13.50
C ILE A 52 -4.62 11.50 12.81
N PHE A 53 -4.69 11.54 11.47
CA PHE A 53 -4.50 12.75 10.70
C PHE A 53 -5.55 13.82 11.03
N ILE A 54 -6.83 13.45 11.09
CA ILE A 54 -7.90 14.36 11.50
C ILE A 54 -7.66 14.89 12.92
N LEU A 55 -7.21 14.02 13.82
CA LEU A 55 -6.91 14.39 15.21
C LEU A 55 -5.74 15.38 15.30
N LEU A 56 -4.70 15.19 14.48
CA LEU A 56 -3.57 16.12 14.37
C LEU A 56 -4.01 17.48 13.83
N VAL A 57 -4.88 17.51 12.83
CA VAL A 57 -5.44 18.75 12.30
C VAL A 57 -6.26 19.48 13.36
N LEU A 58 -7.11 18.77 14.10
CA LEU A 58 -7.85 19.33 15.24
C LEU A 58 -6.92 19.92 16.30
N LEU A 59 -5.83 19.23 16.64
CA LEU A 59 -4.84 19.70 17.59
C LEU A 59 -4.18 20.99 17.11
N MET A 60 -3.77 21.05 15.83
CA MET A 60 -3.21 22.25 15.23
C MET A 60 -4.17 23.44 15.29
N ILE A 61 -5.44 23.23 14.96
CA ILE A 61 -6.47 24.27 15.05
C ILE A 61 -6.63 24.72 16.50
N SER A 62 -6.67 23.79 17.45
CA SER A 62 -6.84 24.11 18.87
C SER A 62 -5.68 24.96 19.42
N ILE A 63 -4.44 24.65 19.01
CA ILE A 63 -3.26 25.44 19.38
C ILE A 63 -3.35 26.84 18.75
N LEU A 64 -3.76 26.94 17.49
CA LEU A 64 -3.92 28.21 16.80
C LEU A 64 -4.96 29.10 17.50
N VAL A 65 -6.12 28.56 17.84
CA VAL A 65 -7.19 29.27 18.57
C VAL A 65 -6.70 29.73 19.94
N LEU A 66 -5.99 28.86 20.68
CA LEU A 66 -5.43 29.22 21.98
C LEU A 66 -4.42 30.36 21.88
N LEU A 67 -3.56 30.33 20.85
CA LEU A 67 -2.56 31.37 20.62
C LEU A 67 -3.21 32.73 20.32
N ILE A 68 -4.25 32.74 19.48
CA ILE A 68 -5.00 33.96 19.16
C ILE A 68 -5.67 34.52 20.43
N ASN A 69 -6.41 33.69 21.18
CA ASN A 69 -7.08 34.13 22.40
C ASN A 69 -6.10 34.67 23.46
N LYS A 70 -4.92 34.05 23.60
CA LYS A 70 -3.87 34.51 24.50
C LYS A 70 -3.32 35.89 24.07
N GLN A 71 -3.10 36.11 22.76
CA GLN A 71 -2.64 37.42 22.28
C GLN A 71 -3.70 38.51 22.45
N THR A 72 -4.99 38.22 22.21
CA THR A 72 -6.07 39.21 22.36
C THR A 72 -6.32 39.62 23.81
N THR A 73 -5.96 38.81 24.80
CA THR A 73 -6.17 39.12 26.23
C THR A 73 -5.07 40.02 26.82
N PHE A 74 -3.93 40.18 26.14
CA PHE A 74 -2.76 40.93 26.62
C PHE A 74 -2.56 42.30 25.94
N ASN A 75 -3.45 42.70 25.02
CA ASN A 75 -3.46 43.99 24.34
C ASN A 75 -4.76 44.73 24.67
#